data_AF-A0A6P6S3Z0-F1
#
_entry.id   AF-A0A6P6S3Z0-F1
#
_cell.length_a   1.000
_cell.length_b   1.000
_cell.length_c   1.000
_cell.angle_alpha   90.00
_cell.angle_beta   90.00
_cell.angle_gamma   90.00
#
_symmetry.space_group_name_H-M   'P 1'
#
loop_
_entity.id
_entity.type
_entity.pdbx_description
1 polymer ?
#
loop_
_entity_poly.entity_id
_entity_poly.type
_entity_poly.pdbx_seq_one_letter_code
_entity_poly.pdbx_strand_id
1 'polypeptide(L)'
;MVRQVICLHFGQAGLRTGCAFWDLLLAEQCLTYEGRPGIPLKRLTWGQHSDHMNFMNTKEGKDDVPPSEDCFFSETEKGKKVPRCAMLDLDSECQSEITRSSLGLLFSPSSFVGGKEDGSCLFPRGRRLASTDPIRGLAEEALRIQLEATDMPAGVLCMRSLGGGAGSGFGEELLSLLSVEAPKVSVLENLLWPATYCPSYPGGQTASRLASQSASCLEPYNALLSVDGIIERGGGALLMDNAALSGLIRSTVASVHPFIADINQVIAQALASKYHTTLDWCVSPFEMYSITEVPTVPVWIPRFDRHINGISCRAP
;
A
#
# COMPACT_ATOMS: atom_id res chain seq x y z
N MET A 1 13.32 -16.59 14.80
CA MET A 1 11.90 -16.16 14.89
C MET A 1 11.70 -15.08 13.86
N VAL A 2 10.61 -15.22 13.13
CA VAL A 2 10.31 -14.51 11.89
C VAL A 2 9.65 -13.20 12.25
N ARG A 3 10.15 -12.13 11.65
CA ARG A 3 9.58 -10.81 11.85
C ARG A 3 8.41 -10.65 10.89
N GLN A 4 7.24 -10.37 11.43
CA GLN A 4 5.97 -10.34 10.69
C GLN A 4 5.58 -8.90 10.37
N VAL A 5 5.01 -8.65 9.19
CA VAL A 5 4.59 -7.31 8.75
C VAL A 5 3.07 -7.25 8.72
N ILE A 6 2.51 -6.15 9.25
CA ILE A 6 1.08 -5.87 9.20
C ILE A 6 0.84 -4.82 8.10
N CYS A 7 -0.05 -5.10 7.16
CA CYS A 7 -0.38 -4.18 6.09
C CYS A 7 -1.67 -3.39 6.39
N LEU A 8 -1.61 -2.07 6.41
CA LEU A 8 -2.76 -1.20 6.55
C LEU A 8 -3.07 -0.52 5.22
N HIS A 9 -4.30 -0.61 4.75
CA HIS A 9 -4.74 0.01 3.50
C HIS A 9 -5.81 1.04 3.82
N PHE A 10 -5.58 2.30 3.44
CA PHE A 10 -6.50 3.40 3.74
C PHE A 10 -7.12 4.01 2.49
N GLY A 11 -8.45 4.08 2.50
CA GLY A 11 -9.24 4.69 1.43
C GLY A 11 -9.20 3.91 0.12
N GLN A 12 -10.06 4.28 -0.82
CA GLN A 12 -10.22 3.60 -2.10
C GLN A 12 -8.91 3.34 -2.86
N ALA A 13 -8.00 4.32 -2.92
CA ALA A 13 -6.73 4.17 -3.61
C ALA A 13 -5.78 3.18 -2.89
N GLY A 14 -5.73 3.23 -1.56
CA GLY A 14 -4.96 2.29 -0.75
C GLY A 14 -5.49 0.87 -0.90
N LEU A 15 -6.81 0.69 -0.81
CA LEU A 15 -7.48 -0.60 -0.98
C LEU A 15 -7.21 -1.22 -2.36
N ARG A 16 -7.39 -0.46 -3.44
CA ARG A 16 -7.17 -0.95 -4.81
C ARG A 16 -5.70 -1.28 -5.10
N THR A 17 -4.78 -0.49 -4.56
CA THR A 17 -3.34 -0.78 -4.63
C THR A 17 -2.99 -2.03 -3.84
N GLY A 18 -3.57 -2.16 -2.64
CA GLY A 18 -3.45 -3.34 -1.79
C GLY A 18 -3.94 -4.60 -2.49
N CYS A 19 -5.06 -4.55 -3.21
CA CYS A 19 -5.54 -5.69 -3.98
C CYS A 19 -4.55 -6.14 -5.06
N ALA A 20 -3.97 -5.20 -5.82
CA ALA A 20 -2.95 -5.54 -6.81
C ALA A 20 -1.69 -6.14 -6.15
N PHE A 21 -1.29 -5.59 -4.99
CA PHE A 21 -0.17 -6.10 -4.21
C PHE A 21 -0.41 -7.54 -3.71
N TRP A 22 -1.59 -7.82 -3.13
CA TRP A 22 -1.92 -9.16 -2.65
C TRP A 22 -2.09 -10.18 -3.78
N ASP A 23 -2.66 -9.78 -4.92
CA ASP A 23 -2.78 -10.64 -6.11
C ASP A 23 -1.37 -11.06 -6.61
N LEU A 24 -0.42 -10.13 -6.61
CA LEU A 24 0.97 -10.41 -6.98
C LEU A 24 1.66 -11.33 -5.95
N LEU A 25 1.49 -11.07 -4.65
CA LEU A 25 2.05 -11.95 -3.60
C LEU A 25 1.51 -13.37 -3.66
N LEU A 26 0.22 -13.56 -3.94
CA LEU A 26 -0.36 -14.89 -4.16
C LEU A 26 0.31 -15.59 -5.35
N ALA A 27 0.56 -14.85 -6.43
CA ALA A 27 1.24 -15.39 -7.61
C ALA A 27 2.70 -15.78 -7.31
N GLU A 28 3.44 -14.95 -6.57
CA GLU A 28 4.83 -15.22 -6.18
C GLU A 28 4.92 -16.45 -5.25
N GLN A 29 4.02 -16.56 -4.28
CA GLN A 29 4.00 -17.67 -3.33
C GLN A 29 3.27 -18.93 -3.83
N CYS A 30 2.79 -18.92 -5.08
CA CYS A 30 2.02 -20.02 -5.66
C CYS A 30 0.82 -20.44 -4.78
N LEU A 31 0.03 -19.44 -4.37
CA LEU A 31 -1.18 -19.62 -3.58
C LEU A 31 -2.43 -19.36 -4.42
N THR A 32 -3.48 -20.14 -4.14
CA THR A 32 -4.81 -19.90 -4.69
C THR A 32 -5.48 -18.71 -4.00
N TYR A 33 -6.55 -18.18 -4.60
CA TYR A 33 -7.39 -17.15 -3.97
C TYR A 33 -8.05 -17.59 -2.66
N GLU A 34 -8.06 -18.89 -2.34
CA GLU A 34 -8.50 -19.41 -1.05
C GLU A 34 -7.38 -19.44 0.00
N GLY A 35 -6.16 -19.01 -0.35
CA GLY A 35 -4.99 -19.05 0.54
C GLY A 35 -4.41 -20.45 0.73
N ARG A 36 -4.60 -21.36 -0.24
CA ARG A 36 -4.04 -22.71 -0.21
C ARG A 36 -2.94 -22.87 -1.26
N PRO A 37 -1.96 -23.78 -1.08
CA PRO A 37 -0.95 -24.05 -2.11
C PRO A 37 -1.61 -24.45 -3.44
N GLY A 38 -1.26 -23.76 -4.51
CA GLY A 38 -1.79 -23.99 -5.85
C GLY A 38 -1.62 -22.78 -6.75
N ILE A 39 -1.62 -23.00 -8.07
CA ILE A 39 -1.41 -21.92 -9.03
C ILE A 39 -2.67 -21.02 -9.07
N PRO A 40 -2.56 -19.69 -8.85
CA PRO A 40 -3.71 -18.81 -9.00
C PRO A 40 -4.22 -18.83 -10.45
N LEU A 41 -5.53 -18.92 -10.61
CA LEU A 41 -6.22 -19.04 -11.92
C LEU A 41 -5.92 -17.87 -12.88
N LYS A 42 -5.43 -16.74 -12.37
CA LYS A 42 -5.17 -15.52 -13.11
C LYS A 42 -3.66 -15.27 -13.22
N ARG A 43 -2.97 -16.10 -14.00
CA ARG A 43 -1.58 -15.82 -14.37
C ARG A 43 -1.55 -14.53 -15.23
N LEU A 44 -1.28 -13.39 -14.59
CA LEU A 44 -1.01 -12.10 -15.24
C LEU A 44 0.26 -12.26 -16.09
N THR A 45 0.09 -12.57 -17.36
CA THR A 45 1.15 -12.42 -18.37
C THR A 45 1.00 -11.04 -18.99
N TRP A 46 2.00 -10.19 -18.74
CA TRP A 46 2.22 -9.01 -19.54
C TRP A 46 2.79 -9.45 -20.89
N GLY A 47 2.09 -9.15 -21.98
CA GLY A 47 2.43 -9.64 -23.32
C GLY A 47 1.91 -11.06 -23.53
N GLN A 48 1.07 -11.21 -24.56
CA GLN A 48 0.54 -12.50 -25.00
C GLN A 48 1.69 -13.51 -25.18
N HIS A 49 1.61 -14.67 -24.53
CA HIS A 49 1.87 -16.00 -25.11
C HIS A 49 1.14 -17.02 -24.24
N SER A 50 0.10 -17.61 -24.82
CA SER A 50 -0.59 -18.81 -24.32
C SER A 50 0.32 -20.02 -24.50
N ASP A 51 1.44 -20.05 -23.80
CA ASP A 51 2.20 -21.27 -23.66
C ASP A 51 1.86 -21.84 -22.28
N HIS A 52 1.08 -22.92 -22.34
CA HIS A 52 0.91 -23.87 -21.26
C HIS A 52 2.29 -24.28 -20.72
N MET A 53 2.82 -23.53 -19.76
CA MET A 53 3.86 -24.04 -18.88
C MET A 53 3.18 -25.07 -17.97
N ASN A 54 3.14 -26.29 -18.47
CA ASN A 54 3.15 -27.48 -17.65
C ASN A 54 4.42 -27.42 -16.78
N PHE A 55 4.34 -26.75 -15.64
CA PHE A 55 5.29 -27.02 -14.58
C PHE A 55 4.97 -28.42 -14.10
N MET A 56 5.80 -29.35 -14.55
CA MET A 56 5.62 -30.77 -14.37
C MET A 56 5.42 -31.11 -12.89
N ASN A 57 4.65 -32.16 -12.74
CA ASN A 57 4.52 -33.02 -11.58
C ASN A 57 5.91 -33.58 -11.18
N THR A 58 6.79 -32.77 -10.60
CA THR A 58 8.01 -33.27 -9.93
C THR A 58 7.66 -33.57 -8.48
N LYS A 59 7.12 -34.77 -8.27
CA LYS A 59 7.29 -35.50 -7.02
C LYS A 59 8.74 -35.96 -6.94
N GLU A 60 9.67 -35.08 -6.57
CA GLU A 60 11.02 -35.47 -6.17
C GLU A 60 11.69 -34.25 -5.50
N GLY A 61 12.19 -34.46 -4.28
CA GLY A 61 12.81 -33.40 -3.46
C GLY A 61 11.92 -32.89 -2.33
N LYS A 62 11.60 -33.76 -1.36
CA LYS A 62 11.58 -33.32 0.04
C LYS A 62 13.03 -32.91 0.36
N ASP A 63 13.19 -31.79 1.04
CA ASP A 63 14.44 -31.24 1.59
C ASP A 63 15.06 -30.13 0.72
N ASP A 64 15.27 -28.96 1.36
CA ASP A 64 16.07 -27.80 0.93
C ASP A 64 15.43 -26.63 0.15
N VAL A 65 14.12 -26.39 0.29
CA VAL A 65 13.62 -25.00 0.33
C VAL A 65 13.21 -24.75 1.78
N PRO A 66 13.94 -23.92 2.56
CA PRO A 66 13.43 -23.56 3.88
C PRO A 66 12.02 -23.00 3.66
N PRO A 67 11.02 -23.39 4.48
CA PRO A 67 9.72 -22.74 4.40
C PRO A 67 10.01 -21.24 4.48
N SER A 68 9.70 -20.46 3.45
CA SER A 68 9.75 -19.01 3.60
C SER A 68 8.73 -18.72 4.67
N GLU A 69 9.20 -18.56 5.90
CA GLU A 69 8.32 -18.33 7.02
C GLU A 69 7.59 -17.01 6.72
N ASP A 70 6.27 -17.08 6.48
CA ASP A 70 5.59 -16.00 5.78
C ASP A 70 5.49 -14.74 6.65
N CYS A 71 6.22 -13.71 6.22
CA CYS A 71 6.19 -12.39 6.83
C CYS A 71 4.81 -11.72 6.73
N PHE A 72 4.06 -11.99 5.66
CA PHE A 72 2.80 -11.30 5.32
C PHE A 72 1.53 -12.09 5.63
N PHE A 73 1.63 -13.41 5.83
CA PHE A 73 0.47 -14.28 6.03
C PHE A 73 0.44 -14.83 7.46
N SER A 74 -0.76 -15.04 7.98
CA SER A 74 -1.04 -15.88 9.14
C SER A 74 -1.55 -17.23 8.67
N GLU A 75 -1.10 -18.31 9.30
CA GLU A 75 -1.56 -19.66 8.99
C GLU A 75 -2.66 -20.06 9.98
N THR A 76 -3.79 -20.51 9.44
CA THR A 76 -4.88 -21.09 10.25
C THR A 76 -4.61 -22.56 10.52
N GLU A 77 -5.26 -23.14 11.55
CA GLU A 77 -5.14 -24.57 11.89
C GLU A 77 -5.45 -25.54 10.72
N LYS A 78 -6.16 -25.07 9.70
CA LYS A 78 -6.52 -25.83 8.49
C LYS A 78 -5.50 -25.66 7.33
N GLY A 79 -4.37 -25.01 7.57
CA GLY A 79 -3.33 -24.74 6.56
C GLY A 79 -3.74 -23.68 5.52
N LYS A 80 -4.79 -22.90 5.78
CA LYS A 80 -5.13 -21.72 4.96
C LYS A 80 -4.29 -20.54 5.42
N LYS A 81 -3.59 -19.90 4.49
CA LYS A 81 -2.87 -18.65 4.67
C LYS A 81 -3.83 -17.46 4.50
N VAL A 82 -3.86 -16.57 5.49
CA VAL A 82 -4.70 -15.36 5.53
C VAL A 82 -3.78 -14.14 5.61
N PRO A 83 -3.98 -13.10 4.80
CA PRO A 83 -3.19 -11.87 4.87
C PRO A 83 -3.26 -11.19 6.24
N ARG A 84 -2.11 -10.75 6.76
CA ARG A 84 -2.02 -9.87 7.93
C ARG A 84 -2.31 -8.44 7.49
N CYS A 85 -3.59 -8.12 7.32
CA CYS A 85 -3.98 -6.79 6.88
C CYS A 85 -5.28 -6.29 7.47
N ALA A 86 -5.39 -4.97 7.51
CA ALA A 86 -6.65 -4.25 7.70
C ALA A 86 -6.88 -3.31 6.51
N MET A 87 -8.09 -3.35 5.96
CA MET A 87 -8.56 -2.52 4.87
C MET A 87 -9.61 -1.57 5.42
N LEU A 88 -9.25 -0.30 5.54
CA LEU A 88 -10.07 0.70 6.19
C LEU A 88 -10.48 1.77 5.18
N ASP A 89 -11.79 1.92 5.00
CA ASP A 89 -12.34 2.94 4.11
C ASP A 89 -13.60 3.54 4.74
N LEU A 90 -13.77 4.84 4.53
CA LEU A 90 -14.99 5.56 4.89
C LEU A 90 -16.14 5.18 3.94
N ASP A 91 -15.80 4.78 2.72
CA ASP A 91 -16.74 4.31 1.71
C ASP A 91 -16.72 2.78 1.58
N SER A 92 -17.89 2.17 1.74
CA SER A 92 -18.07 0.72 1.64
C SER A 92 -18.15 0.19 0.20
N GLU A 93 -18.22 1.06 -0.82
CA GLU A 93 -18.32 0.63 -2.22
C GLU A 93 -17.09 -0.15 -2.65
N CYS A 94 -15.89 0.38 -2.40
CA CYS A 94 -14.63 -0.28 -2.75
C CYS A 94 -14.47 -1.62 -1.99
N GLN A 95 -14.88 -1.68 -0.73
CA GLN A 95 -14.84 -2.91 0.06
C GLN A 95 -15.80 -3.97 -0.49
N SER A 96 -17.00 -3.55 -0.91
CA SER A 96 -18.00 -4.43 -1.52
C SER A 96 -17.52 -4.97 -2.87
N GLU A 97 -16.83 -4.15 -3.66
CA GLU A 97 -16.18 -4.56 -4.92
C GLU A 97 -15.14 -5.68 -4.66
N ILE A 98 -14.26 -5.47 -3.67
CA ILE A 98 -13.22 -6.42 -3.29
C ILE A 98 -13.81 -7.73 -2.76
N THR A 99 -14.82 -7.66 -1.89
CA THR A 99 -15.45 -8.83 -1.29
C THR A 99 -16.16 -9.70 -2.33
N ARG A 100 -16.71 -9.10 -3.40
CA ARG A 100 -17.31 -9.82 -4.53
C ARG A 100 -16.29 -10.36 -5.53
N SER A 101 -15.05 -9.87 -5.49
CA SER A 101 -13.97 -10.35 -6.36
C SER A 101 -13.45 -11.71 -5.90
N SER A 102 -12.70 -12.40 -6.76
CA SER A 102 -12.02 -13.66 -6.39
C SER A 102 -11.08 -13.49 -5.20
N LEU A 103 -10.46 -12.31 -5.08
CA LEU A 103 -9.54 -11.98 -3.98
C LEU A 103 -10.28 -11.81 -2.64
N GLY A 104 -11.60 -11.57 -2.65
CA GLY A 104 -12.41 -11.48 -1.44
C GLY A 104 -12.42 -12.76 -0.60
N LEU A 105 -12.19 -13.93 -1.21
CA LEU A 105 -12.11 -15.23 -0.52
C LEU A 105 -10.85 -15.37 0.36
N LEU A 106 -9.83 -14.57 0.07
CA LEU A 106 -8.55 -14.59 0.77
C LEU A 106 -8.66 -13.90 2.14
N PHE A 107 -9.32 -12.74 2.17
CA PHE A 107 -9.39 -11.88 3.34
C PHE A 107 -10.39 -12.38 4.38
N SER A 108 -10.09 -12.13 5.66
CA SER A 108 -11.08 -12.31 6.72
C SER A 108 -12.11 -11.18 6.65
N PRO A 109 -13.41 -11.44 6.89
CA PRO A 109 -14.41 -10.37 7.02
C PRO A 109 -14.03 -9.34 8.11
N SER A 110 -13.31 -9.76 9.16
CA SER A 110 -12.81 -8.88 10.22
C SER A 110 -11.67 -7.95 9.78
N SER A 111 -11.07 -8.19 8.61
CA SER A 111 -10.04 -7.31 8.05
C SER A 111 -10.63 -6.05 7.42
N PHE A 112 -11.94 -6.00 7.14
CA PHE A 112 -12.57 -4.84 6.52
C PHE A 112 -13.25 -3.96 7.57
N VAL A 113 -12.91 -2.68 7.56
CA VAL A 113 -13.51 -1.65 8.41
C VAL A 113 -14.14 -0.59 7.52
N GLY A 114 -15.48 -0.57 7.48
CA GLY A 114 -16.26 0.36 6.66
C GLY A 114 -16.91 1.47 7.48
N GLY A 115 -16.84 2.71 6.96
CA GLY A 115 -17.64 3.84 7.43
C GLY A 115 -19.08 3.82 6.89
N LYS A 116 -19.96 4.56 7.57
CA LYS A 116 -21.30 4.90 7.06
C LYS A 116 -21.33 6.25 6.34
N GLU A 117 -20.32 7.07 6.59
CA GLU A 117 -20.19 8.43 6.06
C GLU A 117 -18.90 8.52 5.26
N ASP A 118 -18.93 9.29 4.18
CA ASP A 118 -17.80 9.50 3.29
C ASP A 118 -16.89 10.65 3.78
N GLY A 119 -15.61 10.57 3.42
CA GLY A 119 -14.67 11.67 3.62
C GLY A 119 -14.88 12.85 2.67
N SER A 120 -15.79 12.74 1.69
CA SER A 120 -16.11 13.74 0.65
C SER A 120 -14.90 14.42 0.02
N CYS A 121 -13.80 13.67 -0.18
CA CYS A 121 -12.52 14.18 -0.67
C CYS A 121 -11.91 15.35 0.15
N LEU A 122 -12.25 15.48 1.43
CA LEU A 122 -11.78 16.55 2.32
C LEU A 122 -10.95 15.97 3.47
N PHE A 123 -9.69 16.38 3.59
CA PHE A 123 -8.80 15.98 4.68
C PHE A 123 -9.40 16.24 6.07
N PRO A 124 -9.92 17.46 6.40
CA PRO A 124 -10.42 17.74 7.75
C PRO A 124 -11.64 16.90 8.12
N ARG A 125 -12.48 16.56 7.12
CA ARG A 125 -13.64 15.69 7.31
C ARG A 125 -13.19 14.26 7.58
N GLY A 126 -12.28 13.72 6.78
CA GLY A 126 -11.71 12.39 7.00
C GLY A 126 -11.05 12.26 8.39
N ARG A 127 -10.26 13.26 8.79
CA ARG A 127 -9.63 13.31 10.10
C ARG A 127 -10.65 13.35 11.23
N ARG A 128 -11.65 14.24 11.14
CA ARG A 128 -12.72 14.33 12.14
C ARG A 128 -13.50 13.02 12.26
N LEU A 129 -13.84 12.38 11.15
CA LEU A 129 -14.57 11.11 11.15
C LEU A 129 -13.74 10.00 11.81
N ALA A 130 -12.43 9.96 11.56
CA ALA A 130 -11.52 9.03 12.22
C ALA A 130 -11.47 9.20 13.74
N SER A 131 -11.60 10.45 14.23
CA SER A 131 -11.61 10.74 15.66
C SER A 131 -12.98 10.51 16.34
N THR A 132 -14.05 10.24 15.58
CA THR A 132 -15.41 10.04 16.12
C THR A 132 -15.80 8.57 16.25
N ASP A 133 -16.47 8.22 17.35
CA ASP A 133 -17.13 6.93 17.50
C ASP A 133 -18.37 6.85 16.58
N PRO A 134 -18.58 5.74 15.83
CA PRO A 134 -18.11 4.38 16.10
C PRO A 134 -16.94 3.89 15.23
N ILE A 135 -16.53 4.63 14.19
CA ILE A 135 -15.54 4.11 13.22
C ILE A 135 -14.15 3.99 13.84
N ARG A 136 -13.83 4.89 14.77
CA ARG A 136 -12.60 4.85 15.55
C ARG A 136 -12.44 3.51 16.27
N GLY A 137 -13.43 3.12 17.07
CA GLY A 137 -13.40 1.87 17.81
C GLY A 137 -13.29 0.63 16.92
N LEU A 138 -13.91 0.64 15.72
CA LEU A 138 -13.77 -0.45 14.75
C LEU A 138 -12.35 -0.52 14.16
N ALA A 139 -11.73 0.63 13.88
CA ALA A 139 -10.36 0.69 13.38
C ALA A 139 -9.34 0.26 14.45
N GLU A 140 -9.49 0.74 15.68
CA GLU A 140 -8.67 0.33 16.83
C GLU A 140 -8.81 -1.18 17.09
N GLU A 141 -10.03 -1.73 17.04
CA GLU A 141 -10.25 -3.17 17.18
C GLU A 141 -9.57 -3.97 16.06
N ALA A 142 -9.68 -3.53 14.81
CA ALA A 142 -9.03 -4.20 13.68
C ALA A 142 -7.51 -4.17 13.82
N LEU A 143 -6.92 -3.04 14.24
CA LEU A 143 -5.48 -2.91 14.51
C LEU A 143 -5.06 -3.86 15.64
N ARG A 144 -5.82 -3.89 16.74
CA ARG A 144 -5.56 -4.77 17.88
C ARG A 144 -5.59 -6.24 17.47
N ILE A 145 -6.59 -6.66 16.69
CA ILE A 145 -6.69 -8.03 16.17
C ILE A 145 -5.44 -8.39 15.35
N GLN A 146 -4.95 -7.49 14.48
CA GLN A 146 -3.74 -7.77 13.70
C GLN A 146 -2.47 -7.80 14.55
N LEU A 147 -2.36 -6.93 15.55
CA LEU A 147 -1.23 -6.89 16.48
C LEU A 147 -1.20 -8.12 17.38
N GLU A 148 -2.33 -8.54 17.95
CA GLU A 148 -2.44 -9.73 18.80
C GLU A 148 -2.21 -11.04 18.01
N ALA A 149 -2.58 -11.06 16.73
CA ALA A 149 -2.28 -12.19 15.85
C ALA A 149 -0.78 -12.31 15.51
N THR A 150 0.04 -11.30 15.86
CA THR A 150 1.42 -11.15 15.41
C THR A 150 2.39 -11.28 16.59
N ASP A 151 3.20 -12.33 16.62
CA ASP A 151 4.11 -12.61 17.74
C ASP A 151 5.26 -11.58 17.83
N MET A 152 5.82 -11.21 16.67
CA MET A 152 6.95 -10.29 16.57
C MET A 152 6.79 -9.35 15.37
N PRO A 153 6.10 -8.21 15.54
CA PRO A 153 5.93 -7.24 14.45
C PRO A 153 7.27 -6.61 14.06
N ALA A 154 7.65 -6.78 12.80
CA ALA A 154 8.69 -6.03 12.10
C ALA A 154 8.38 -4.53 12.09
N GLY A 155 7.13 -4.23 11.76
CA GLY A 155 6.68 -2.93 11.32
C GLY A 155 5.33 -3.03 10.64
N VAL A 156 4.77 -1.86 10.35
CA VAL A 156 3.50 -1.67 9.67
C VAL A 156 3.76 -1.07 8.30
N LEU A 157 3.25 -1.75 7.28
CA LEU A 157 3.26 -1.28 5.91
C LEU A 157 1.95 -0.58 5.60
N CYS A 158 1.98 0.74 5.44
CA CYS A 158 0.79 1.53 5.15
C CYS A 158 0.70 1.82 3.64
N MET A 159 -0.49 1.66 3.04
CA MET A 159 -0.78 2.04 1.66
C MET A 159 -1.93 3.03 1.63
N ARG A 160 -1.68 4.25 1.15
CA ARG A 160 -2.69 5.32 1.09
C ARG A 160 -2.40 6.36 0.03
N SER A 161 -3.42 7.14 -0.31
CA SER A 161 -3.29 8.31 -1.20
C SER A 161 -3.36 9.61 -0.42
N LEU A 162 -2.53 10.57 -0.81
CA LEU A 162 -2.49 11.91 -0.24
C LEU A 162 -3.57 12.83 -0.80
N GLY A 163 -4.13 12.51 -1.98
CA GLY A 163 -5.16 13.33 -2.64
C GLY A 163 -6.58 13.13 -2.08
N GLY A 164 -6.90 11.93 -1.59
CA GLY A 164 -8.25 11.59 -1.13
C GLY A 164 -8.50 11.91 0.35
N GLY A 165 -9.74 12.21 0.74
CA GLY A 165 -10.09 12.56 2.14
C GLY A 165 -9.95 11.39 3.13
N ALA A 166 -10.25 10.15 2.71
CA ALA A 166 -10.09 8.96 3.53
C ALA A 166 -8.62 8.52 3.65
N GLY A 167 -7.90 8.44 2.52
CA GLY A 167 -6.48 8.06 2.52
C GLY A 167 -5.56 9.07 3.20
N SER A 168 -5.86 10.36 3.10
CA SER A 168 -5.10 11.41 3.77
C SER A 168 -5.58 11.59 5.22
N GLY A 169 -6.74 12.24 5.43
CA GLY A 169 -7.21 12.62 6.76
C GLY A 169 -7.49 11.45 7.71
N PHE A 170 -8.23 10.44 7.25
CA PHE A 170 -8.57 9.30 8.11
C PHE A 170 -7.37 8.40 8.38
N GLY A 171 -6.54 8.13 7.36
CA GLY A 171 -5.28 7.41 7.54
C GLY A 171 -4.31 8.12 8.48
N GLU A 172 -4.16 9.44 8.36
CA GLU A 172 -3.25 10.24 9.19
C GLU A 172 -3.59 10.18 10.68
N GLU A 173 -4.88 10.27 11.03
CA GLU A 173 -5.34 10.18 12.41
C GLU A 173 -5.09 8.78 13.00
N LEU A 174 -5.42 7.72 12.25
CA LEU A 174 -5.21 6.35 12.72
C LEU A 174 -3.73 6.01 12.88
N LEU A 175 -2.87 6.49 11.98
CA LEU A 175 -1.42 6.33 12.14
C LEU A 175 -0.88 7.10 13.34
N SER A 176 -1.46 8.26 13.66
CA SER A 176 -1.13 9.02 14.86
C SER A 176 -1.52 8.25 16.13
N LEU A 177 -2.69 7.59 16.13
CA LEU A 177 -3.12 6.72 17.22
C LEU A 177 -2.21 5.49 17.37
N LEU A 178 -1.88 4.82 16.27
CA LEU A 178 -0.95 3.68 16.28
C LEU A 178 0.42 4.06 16.86
N SER A 179 0.91 5.26 16.59
CA SER A 179 2.18 5.74 17.12
C SER A 179 2.16 5.93 18.64
N VAL A 180 0.98 6.20 19.21
CA VAL A 180 0.77 6.30 20.66
C VAL A 180 0.63 4.92 21.30
N GLU A 181 -0.15 4.03 20.69
CA GLU A 181 -0.42 2.68 21.22
C GLU A 181 0.78 1.73 21.09
N ALA A 182 1.50 1.79 19.97
CA ALA A 182 2.58 0.87 19.62
C ALA A 182 3.85 1.61 19.16
N PRO A 183 4.50 2.43 20.02
CA PRO A 183 5.63 3.29 19.64
C PRO A 183 6.89 2.52 19.19
N LYS A 184 6.98 1.22 19.47
CA LYS A 184 8.11 0.36 19.07
C LYS A 184 7.97 -0.19 17.65
N VAL A 185 6.79 -0.09 17.05
CA VAL A 185 6.51 -0.63 15.72
C VAL A 185 6.84 0.45 14.69
N SER A 186 7.79 0.15 13.80
CA SER A 186 8.16 1.07 12.73
C SER A 186 7.03 1.15 11.67
N VAL A 187 6.75 2.35 11.18
CA VAL A 187 5.74 2.56 10.12
C VAL A 187 6.46 2.93 8.83
N LEU A 188 6.15 2.20 7.75
CA LEU A 188 6.58 2.50 6.39
C LEU A 188 5.36 2.86 5.55
N GLU A 189 5.30 4.11 5.08
CA GLU A 189 4.17 4.63 4.33
C GLU A 189 4.44 4.60 2.82
N ASN A 190 3.66 3.85 2.06
CA ASN A 190 3.59 3.95 0.61
C ASN A 190 2.51 4.98 0.25
N LEU A 191 2.96 6.11 -0.28
CA LEU A 191 2.14 7.29 -0.50
C LEU A 191 1.94 7.52 -1.99
N LEU A 192 0.67 7.54 -2.41
CA LEU A 192 0.31 7.96 -3.76
C LEU A 192 0.15 9.48 -3.80
N TRP A 193 1.02 10.13 -4.57
CA TRP A 193 0.94 11.57 -4.81
C TRP A 193 -0.12 11.87 -5.87
N PRO A 194 -0.99 12.88 -5.64
CA PRO A 194 -1.99 13.25 -6.62
C PRO A 194 -1.36 13.82 -7.89
N ALA A 195 -1.87 13.42 -9.05
CA ALA A 195 -1.41 13.97 -10.32
C ALA A 195 -2.03 15.37 -10.52
N THR A 196 -1.29 16.42 -10.18
CA THR A 196 -1.78 17.81 -10.27
C THR A 196 -1.91 18.31 -11.71
N TYR A 197 -1.23 17.65 -12.66
CA TYR A 197 -1.16 18.08 -14.05
C TYR A 197 -0.75 16.90 -14.95
N CYS A 198 -1.47 16.68 -16.05
CA CYS A 198 -1.04 15.77 -17.12
C CYS A 198 -0.61 16.66 -18.32
N PRO A 199 0.69 16.89 -18.57
CA PRO A 199 1.15 17.87 -19.56
C PRO A 199 0.89 17.50 -21.04
N SER A 200 0.29 16.35 -21.33
CA SER A 200 0.43 15.71 -22.64
C SER A 200 -0.91 15.34 -23.29
N TYR A 201 -1.90 16.24 -23.27
CA TYR A 201 -3.01 16.20 -24.23
C TYR A 201 -2.89 17.39 -25.19
N PRO A 202 -2.23 17.22 -26.36
CA PRO A 202 -2.28 18.22 -27.41
C PRO A 202 -3.69 18.17 -28.01
N GLY A 203 -4.61 18.97 -27.45
CA GLY A 203 -5.97 18.99 -27.98
C GLY A 203 -7.05 19.69 -27.16
N GLY A 204 -6.77 20.32 -26.02
CA GLY A 204 -7.75 21.17 -25.32
C GLY A 204 -9.08 20.50 -24.93
N GLN A 205 -9.21 19.18 -25.12
CA GLN A 205 -10.35 18.39 -24.68
C GLN A 205 -10.02 17.93 -23.27
N THR A 206 -10.53 18.72 -22.32
CA THR A 206 -10.90 18.29 -20.98
C THR A 206 -10.17 17.05 -20.48
N ALA A 207 -9.09 17.29 -19.72
CA ALA A 207 -8.51 16.37 -18.75
C ALA A 207 -9.51 15.90 -17.66
N SER A 208 -10.82 15.97 -17.91
CA SER A 208 -11.92 15.70 -17.00
C SER A 208 -12.64 14.37 -17.26
N ARG A 209 -12.19 13.53 -18.20
CA ARG A 209 -12.88 12.26 -18.53
C ARG A 209 -12.04 10.98 -18.51
N LEU A 210 -10.73 11.06 -18.29
CA LEU A 210 -9.87 9.86 -18.18
C LEU A 210 -8.91 9.87 -16.98
N ALA A 211 -8.66 11.04 -16.38
CA ALA A 211 -8.25 11.17 -14.97
C ALA A 211 -9.48 11.23 -14.02
N SER A 212 -10.65 10.83 -14.53
CA SER A 212 -11.91 10.84 -13.79
C SER A 212 -12.04 9.59 -12.94
N GLN A 213 -11.62 9.70 -11.69
CA GLN A 213 -12.52 9.30 -10.60
C GLN A 213 -12.40 10.17 -9.35
N SER A 214 -11.37 11.00 -9.18
CA SER A 214 -11.35 12.01 -8.09
C SER A 214 -10.37 13.17 -8.30
N ALA A 215 -10.35 13.86 -9.45
CA ALA A 215 -9.63 15.14 -9.55
C ALA A 215 -10.40 16.24 -8.78
N SER A 216 -10.49 16.07 -7.45
CA SER A 216 -10.99 17.09 -6.55
C SER A 216 -10.00 18.25 -6.60
N CYS A 217 -10.49 19.48 -6.75
CA CYS A 217 -9.64 20.67 -6.64
C CYS A 217 -8.93 20.79 -5.28
N LEU A 218 -9.30 19.92 -4.34
CA LEU A 218 -8.81 19.85 -2.98
C LEU A 218 -7.62 18.89 -2.81
N GLU A 219 -7.27 18.09 -3.82
CA GLU A 219 -6.14 17.15 -3.73
C GLU A 219 -4.81 17.81 -3.30
N PRO A 220 -4.42 19.01 -3.79
CA PRO A 220 -3.19 19.68 -3.34
C PRO A 220 -3.25 20.07 -1.85
N TYR A 221 -4.43 20.51 -1.38
CA TYR A 221 -4.65 20.87 0.01
C TYR A 221 -4.58 19.64 0.92
N ASN A 222 -5.21 18.55 0.51
CA ASN A 222 -5.18 17.28 1.23
C ASN A 222 -3.76 16.73 1.34
N ALA A 223 -2.99 16.80 0.24
CA ALA A 223 -1.60 16.34 0.22
C ALA A 223 -0.73 17.18 1.15
N LEU A 224 -0.84 18.51 1.08
CA LEU A 224 -0.06 19.41 1.93
C LEU A 224 -0.35 19.19 3.42
N LEU A 225 -1.61 19.07 3.79
CA LEU A 225 -2.02 18.84 5.19
C LEU A 225 -1.58 17.46 5.70
N SER A 226 -1.54 16.45 4.83
CA SER A 226 -1.10 15.12 5.23
C SER A 226 0.43 14.99 5.33
N VAL A 227 1.19 15.72 4.50
CA VAL A 227 2.66 15.73 4.56
C VAL A 227 3.16 16.26 5.91
N ASP A 228 2.48 17.25 6.47
CA ASP A 228 2.81 17.80 7.80
C ASP A 228 2.82 16.70 8.88
N GLY A 229 1.75 15.89 8.95
CA GLY A 229 1.66 14.80 9.91
C GLY A 229 2.64 13.63 9.63
N ILE A 230 2.96 13.36 8.35
CA ILE A 230 4.01 12.38 7.99
C ILE A 230 5.38 12.82 8.53
N ILE A 231 5.71 14.11 8.37
CA ILE A 231 6.97 14.68 8.85
C ILE A 231 7.04 14.63 10.37
N GLU A 232 5.94 14.98 11.07
CA GLU A 232 5.88 14.97 12.53
C GLU A 232 6.02 13.56 13.12
N ARG A 233 5.37 12.56 12.51
CA ARG A 233 5.40 11.18 13.00
C ARG A 233 6.78 10.54 12.89
N GLY A 234 7.58 10.95 11.90
CA GLY A 234 8.95 10.47 11.74
C GLY A 234 8.99 8.97 11.39
N GLY A 235 9.04 8.67 10.09
CA GLY A 235 9.08 7.30 9.59
C GLY A 235 9.58 7.23 8.14
N GLY A 236 9.59 6.03 7.58
CA GLY A 236 9.93 5.84 6.16
C GLY A 236 8.72 6.16 5.29
N ALA A 237 8.89 6.98 4.25
CA ALA A 237 7.86 7.23 3.25
C ALA A 237 8.38 6.94 1.84
N LEU A 238 7.67 6.09 1.10
CA LEU A 238 7.89 5.86 -0.32
C LEU A 238 6.83 6.62 -1.11
N LEU A 239 7.25 7.71 -1.74
CA LEU A 239 6.37 8.53 -2.56
C LEU A 239 6.31 8.00 -4.00
N MET A 240 5.09 7.81 -4.49
CA MET A 240 4.80 7.35 -5.85
C MET A 240 3.94 8.38 -6.57
N ASP A 241 4.49 9.01 -7.60
CA ASP A 241 3.80 10.04 -8.37
C ASP A 241 2.94 9.43 -9.48
N ASN A 242 1.63 9.61 -9.36
CA ASN A 242 0.66 9.17 -10.36
C ASN A 242 0.91 9.80 -11.75
N ALA A 243 1.41 11.04 -11.82
CA ALA A 243 1.73 11.69 -13.09
C ALA A 243 2.94 11.02 -13.76
N ALA A 244 4.01 10.76 -12.99
CA ALA A 244 5.19 10.05 -13.45
C ALA A 244 4.88 8.60 -13.86
N LEU A 245 4.11 7.87 -13.05
CA LEU A 245 3.68 6.50 -13.36
C LEU A 245 2.82 6.44 -14.63
N SER A 246 1.90 7.39 -14.80
CA SER A 246 1.11 7.51 -16.02
C SER A 246 1.98 7.80 -17.24
N GLY A 247 2.99 8.66 -17.09
CA GLY A 247 3.97 8.95 -18.14
C GLY A 247 4.79 7.72 -18.53
N LEU A 248 5.23 6.93 -17.55
CA LEU A 248 5.98 5.68 -17.76
C LEU A 248 5.16 4.62 -18.49
N ILE A 249 3.89 4.44 -18.12
CA ILE A 249 3.02 3.47 -18.80
C ILE A 249 2.79 3.91 -20.25
N ARG A 250 2.59 5.21 -20.50
CA ARG A 250 2.44 5.76 -21.86
C ARG A 250 3.70 5.59 -22.71
N SER A 251 4.90 5.69 -22.13
CA SER A 251 6.15 5.49 -22.88
C SER A 251 6.42 4.01 -23.19
N THR A 252 5.90 3.11 -22.36
CA THR A 252 6.21 1.67 -22.42
C THR A 252 5.15 0.88 -23.18
N VAL A 253 3.87 1.23 -22.99
CA VAL A 253 2.73 0.60 -23.66
C VAL A 253 2.23 1.55 -24.72
N ALA A 254 2.07 1.06 -25.95
CA ALA A 254 1.41 1.80 -27.03
C ALA A 254 -0.11 1.99 -26.80
N SER A 255 -0.58 1.97 -25.55
CA SER A 255 -1.96 2.25 -25.20
C SER A 255 -2.14 3.77 -25.07
N VAL A 256 -3.19 4.28 -25.70
CA VAL A 256 -3.49 5.72 -25.74
C VAL A 256 -3.92 6.25 -24.35
N HIS A 257 -4.35 5.34 -23.46
CA HIS A 257 -4.98 5.67 -22.19
C HIS A 257 -4.60 4.65 -21.10
N PRO A 258 -3.69 4.99 -20.16
CA PRO A 258 -3.38 4.11 -19.02
C PRO A 258 -4.59 4.06 -18.06
N PHE A 259 -5.00 2.87 -17.65
CA PHE A 259 -6.01 2.71 -16.61
C PHE A 259 -5.36 2.72 -15.22
N ILE A 260 -6.12 3.10 -14.18
CA ILE A 260 -5.65 3.03 -12.78
C ILE A 260 -5.23 1.60 -12.40
N ALA A 261 -5.88 0.59 -12.98
CA ALA A 261 -5.47 -0.80 -12.80
C ALA A 261 -4.01 -1.04 -13.24
N ASP A 262 -3.59 -0.47 -14.37
CA ASP A 262 -2.21 -0.61 -14.87
C ASP A 262 -1.22 0.10 -13.95
N ILE A 263 -1.58 1.28 -13.45
CA ILE A 263 -0.79 2.04 -12.46
C ILE A 263 -0.62 1.22 -11.17
N ASN A 264 -1.71 0.64 -10.67
CA ASN A 264 -1.68 -0.18 -9.46
C ASN A 264 -0.84 -1.46 -9.65
N GLN A 265 -0.78 -2.03 -10.85
CA GLN A 265 0.11 -3.17 -11.14
C GLN A 265 1.58 -2.77 -11.10
N VAL A 266 1.96 -1.62 -11.67
CA VAL A 266 3.33 -1.11 -11.57
C VAL A 266 3.71 -0.81 -10.13
N ILE A 267 2.79 -0.20 -9.37
CA ILE A 267 2.97 0.03 -7.93
C ILE A 267 3.16 -1.30 -7.20
N ALA A 268 2.26 -2.28 -7.42
CA ALA A 268 2.34 -3.59 -6.82
C ALA A 268 3.69 -4.27 -7.11
N GLN A 269 4.18 -4.21 -8.34
CA GLN A 269 5.49 -4.73 -8.74
C GLN A 269 6.65 -3.98 -8.05
N ALA A 270 6.58 -2.65 -7.95
CA ALA A 270 7.61 -1.88 -7.25
C ALA A 270 7.64 -2.21 -5.74
N LEU A 271 6.48 -2.36 -5.12
CA LEU A 271 6.35 -2.77 -3.72
C LEU A 271 6.82 -4.21 -3.55
N ALA A 272 6.34 -5.16 -4.35
CA ALA A 272 6.76 -6.54 -4.30
C ALA A 272 8.26 -6.67 -4.53
N SER A 273 8.85 -6.00 -5.52
CA SER A 273 10.31 -6.01 -5.72
C SER A 273 11.08 -5.50 -4.49
N LYS A 274 10.62 -4.40 -3.89
CA LYS A 274 11.25 -3.83 -2.68
C LYS A 274 11.09 -4.74 -1.46
N TYR A 275 9.96 -5.44 -1.36
CA TYR A 275 9.62 -6.30 -0.22
C TYR A 275 9.98 -7.78 -0.45
N HIS A 276 10.29 -8.20 -1.67
CA HIS A 276 10.79 -9.53 -2.00
C HIS A 276 12.20 -9.70 -1.46
N THR A 277 13.03 -8.65 -1.50
CA THR A 277 14.31 -8.59 -0.76
C THR A 277 14.11 -8.49 0.76
N THR A 278 12.91 -8.14 1.24
CA THR A 278 12.61 -8.18 2.69
C THR A 278 12.15 -9.55 3.20
N LEU A 279 12.17 -10.61 2.38
CA LEU A 279 12.23 -11.97 2.93
C LEU A 279 13.52 -12.19 3.76
N ASP A 280 14.58 -11.37 3.56
CA ASP A 280 15.76 -11.30 4.43
C ASP A 280 15.57 -10.42 5.69
N TRP A 281 14.44 -9.71 5.84
CA TRP A 281 14.11 -8.98 7.08
C TRP A 281 13.95 -9.94 8.28
N CYS A 282 13.66 -11.22 8.00
CA CYS A 282 13.56 -12.27 9.00
C CYS A 282 14.91 -12.89 9.40
N VAL A 283 15.96 -12.70 8.59
CA VAL A 283 17.28 -13.35 8.78
C VAL A 283 18.27 -12.42 9.47
N SER A 284 18.20 -11.11 9.22
CA SER A 284 18.93 -10.15 10.04
C SER A 284 18.16 -8.83 10.17
N PRO A 285 17.91 -8.35 11.40
CA PRO A 285 17.45 -6.99 11.59
C PRO A 285 18.59 -5.95 11.57
N PHE A 286 19.81 -6.35 11.20
CA PHE A 286 21.02 -5.53 11.33
C PHE A 286 21.93 -5.47 10.09
N GLU A 287 21.81 -6.36 9.10
CA GLU A 287 22.71 -6.32 7.92
C GLU A 287 22.01 -6.06 6.58
N MET A 288 20.68 -5.91 6.58
CA MET A 288 20.01 -5.13 5.54
C MET A 288 19.39 -3.91 6.20
N TYR A 289 20.24 -2.89 6.38
CA TYR A 289 19.93 -1.52 6.79
C TYR A 289 18.71 -1.43 7.70
N SER A 290 18.96 -1.45 9.01
CA SER A 290 17.99 -0.99 9.99
C SER A 290 17.23 0.21 9.42
N ILE A 291 15.92 0.31 9.61
CA ILE A 291 15.18 1.53 9.27
C ILE A 291 15.73 2.75 10.06
N THR A 292 16.60 2.54 11.06
CA THR A 292 17.44 3.58 11.69
C THR A 292 18.79 3.85 11.00
N GLU A 293 19.25 3.01 10.06
CA GLU A 293 20.46 3.14 9.22
C GLU A 293 20.18 3.42 7.72
N VAL A 294 18.92 3.42 7.29
CA VAL A 294 18.46 4.10 6.07
C VAL A 294 18.56 5.66 6.10
N PRO A 295 19.16 6.37 7.08
CA PRO A 295 19.50 7.78 6.88
C PRO A 295 20.58 8.04 5.83
N THR A 296 21.34 7.03 5.39
CA THR A 296 22.48 7.30 4.49
C THR A 296 22.11 7.48 3.01
N VAL A 297 20.92 7.06 2.54
CA VAL A 297 20.39 7.45 1.22
C VAL A 297 18.84 7.34 1.15
N PRO A 298 18.07 8.44 1.12
CA PRO A 298 18.24 9.66 1.86
C PRO A 298 16.99 9.92 2.73
N VAL A 299 17.04 9.62 4.03
CA VAL A 299 16.18 10.33 4.98
C VAL A 299 16.84 11.69 5.19
N TRP A 300 16.49 12.65 4.33
CA TRP A 300 16.85 14.06 4.54
C TRP A 300 16.21 14.51 5.84
N ILE A 301 17.03 14.54 6.90
CA ILE A 301 16.92 15.23 8.20
C ILE A 301 15.49 15.62 8.64
N PRO A 302 15.05 15.29 9.88
CA PRO A 302 13.68 15.57 10.37
C PRO A 302 13.22 17.03 10.30
N ARG A 303 14.14 17.97 10.08
CA ARG A 303 13.87 19.36 9.75
C ARG A 303 14.90 19.81 8.73
N PHE A 304 14.44 20.50 7.69
CA PHE A 304 15.26 21.43 6.91
C PHE A 304 15.85 22.47 7.89
N ASP A 305 16.90 22.12 8.61
CA ASP A 305 17.49 23.03 9.57
C ASP A 305 18.30 24.08 8.82
N ARG A 306 18.15 25.31 9.29
CA ARG A 306 18.53 26.56 8.63
C ARG A 306 20.05 26.71 8.54
N HIS A 307 20.68 25.99 7.62
CA HIS A 307 22.05 26.27 7.18
C HIS A 307 22.17 26.19 5.65
N ILE A 308 21.34 26.94 4.94
CA ILE A 308 21.69 27.47 3.61
C ILE A 308 22.41 28.81 3.83
N ASN A 309 23.60 28.77 4.41
CA ASN A 309 24.57 29.85 4.29
C ASN A 309 25.63 29.37 3.29
N GLY A 310 25.38 29.55 2.00
CA GLY A 310 26.40 29.20 1.00
C GLY A 310 25.97 29.06 -0.45
N ILE A 311 24.66 28.96 -0.76
CA ILE A 311 24.21 28.94 -2.15
C ILE A 311 23.88 30.38 -2.54
N SER A 312 24.88 31.08 -3.08
CA SER A 312 24.62 32.36 -3.76
C SER A 312 23.75 32.08 -4.99
N CYS A 313 22.47 32.40 -4.91
CA CYS A 313 21.64 32.55 -6.09
C CYS A 313 22.19 33.75 -6.88
N ARG A 314 23.05 33.52 -7.87
CA ARG A 314 23.17 34.45 -9.00
C ARG A 314 21.96 34.20 -9.88
N ALA A 315 20.96 35.05 -9.75
CA ALA A 315 19.96 35.23 -10.81
C ALA A 315 20.62 35.97 -11.99
N PRO A 316 20.26 35.67 -13.25
CA PRO A 316 20.46 36.62 -14.35
C PRO A 316 19.58 37.87 -14.17
#